data_AF-X1C5D7-F1
#
_entry.id   AF-X1C5D7-F1
#
_cell.length_a   1.000
_cell.length_b   1.000
_cell.length_c   1.000
_cell.angle_alpha   90.00
_cell.angle_beta   90.00
_cell.angle_gamma   90.00
#
_symmetry.space_group_name_H-M   'P 1'
#
loop_
_entity.id
_entity.type
_entity.pdbx_description
1 polymer ?
#
loop_
_entity_poly.entity_id
_entity_poly.type
_entity_poly.pdbx_seq_one_letter_code
_entity_poly.pdbx_strand_id
1 'polypeptide(L)'
;AKYCLLPGNPDRAKYVAEKFFDNPKLVTEYRRIFGYTGTYKGIPVSVQTTGMGCPSAAIITEELIMLGVKNFIRIGTCGAIGKGLKLIDLIIATGSVPIDGTTKSLFEGDPFAPVASFPIVHQSVHEAEKLGIKYHTGLIATFDLA
;
A
#
# COMPACT_ATOMS: atom_id res chain seq x y z
N ALA A 1 -0.39 15.03 -3.67
CA ALA A 1 -0.57 14.49 -5.04
C ALA A 1 -1.87 13.67 -5.11
N LYS A 2 -2.38 13.31 -6.30
CA LYS A 2 -3.57 12.43 -6.41
C LYS A 2 -3.25 10.94 -6.17
N TYR A 3 -1.99 10.55 -6.28
CA TYR A 3 -1.49 9.19 -6.11
C TYR A 3 -0.56 9.12 -4.89
N CYS A 4 -0.74 8.12 -4.04
CA CYS A 4 0.11 7.91 -2.86
C CYS A 4 0.53 6.45 -2.70
N LEU A 5 1.83 6.21 -2.52
CA LEU A 5 2.40 4.92 -2.14
C LEU A 5 2.40 4.80 -0.61
N LEU A 6 1.98 3.64 -0.08
CA LEU A 6 1.75 3.44 1.35
C LEU A 6 2.63 2.32 1.95
N PRO A 7 3.93 2.56 2.22
CA PRO A 7 4.76 1.63 2.98
C PRO A 7 4.38 1.61 4.47
N GLY A 8 4.66 0.49 5.15
CA GLY A 8 4.50 0.41 6.61
C GLY A 8 5.68 1.00 7.41
N ASN A 9 6.90 0.87 6.88
CA ASN A 9 8.13 1.33 7.55
C ASN A 9 8.53 2.74 7.04
N PRO A 10 8.83 3.72 7.93
CA PRO A 10 9.28 5.05 7.55
C PRO A 10 10.56 5.08 6.71
N ASP A 11 11.51 4.19 6.99
CA ASP A 11 12.75 4.10 6.22
C ASP A 11 12.48 3.68 4.77
N ARG A 12 11.42 2.88 4.56
CA ARG A 12 10.97 2.52 3.20
C ARG A 12 10.32 3.72 2.50
N ALA A 13 9.58 4.58 3.20
CA ALA A 13 9.05 5.81 2.61
C ALA A 13 10.17 6.74 2.17
N LYS A 14 11.18 6.94 3.03
CA LYS A 14 12.38 7.72 2.70
C LYS A 14 13.12 7.12 1.51
N TYR A 15 13.40 5.82 1.53
CA TYR A 15 14.06 5.12 0.43
C TYR A 15 13.32 5.31 -0.90
N VAL A 16 11.99 5.16 -0.91
CA VAL A 16 11.19 5.34 -2.12
C VAL A 16 11.30 6.77 -2.66
N ALA A 17 11.18 7.76 -1.78
CA ALA A 17 11.27 9.16 -2.16
C ALA A 17 12.65 9.51 -2.74
N GLU A 18 13.73 9.15 -2.05
CA GLU A 18 15.10 9.46 -2.46
C GLU A 18 15.53 8.71 -3.72
N LYS A 19 15.03 7.48 -3.92
CA LYS A 19 15.46 6.63 -5.03
C LYS A 19 14.68 6.84 -6.32
N PHE A 20 13.38 7.13 -6.22
CA PHE A 20 12.50 7.13 -7.39
C PHE A 20 11.89 8.49 -7.73
N PHE A 21 11.76 9.43 -6.79
CA PHE A 21 11.15 10.72 -7.11
C PHE A 21 12.19 11.73 -7.58
N ASP A 22 11.80 12.53 -8.56
CA ASP A 22 12.47 13.78 -8.88
C ASP A 22 12.05 14.84 -7.85
N ASN A 23 13.02 15.59 -7.34
CA ASN A 23 12.83 16.67 -6.36
C ASN A 23 11.96 16.27 -5.14
N PRO A 24 12.27 15.18 -4.43
CA PRO A 24 11.50 14.76 -3.27
C PRO A 24 11.57 15.82 -2.17
N LYS A 25 10.40 16.20 -1.64
CA LYS A 25 10.26 17.09 -0.48
C LYS A 25 9.64 16.32 0.68
N LEU A 26 10.31 16.34 1.84
CA LEU A 26 9.73 15.87 3.10
C LEU A 26 8.57 16.80 3.48
N VAL A 27 7.37 16.26 3.58
CA VAL A 27 6.16 17.02 3.96
C VAL A 27 5.80 16.85 5.42
N THR A 28 6.14 15.69 6.02
CA THR A 28 5.96 15.44 7.45
C THR A 28 6.88 14.30 7.91
N GLU A 29 7.33 14.39 9.16
CA GLU A 29 8.03 13.30 9.87
C GLU A 29 7.44 13.04 11.26
N TYR A 30 6.31 13.67 11.57
CA TYR A 30 5.67 13.61 12.88
C TYR A 30 5.34 12.16 13.26
N ARG A 31 5.67 11.77 14.50
CA ARG A 31 5.50 10.40 15.03
C ARG A 31 6.16 9.30 14.17
N ARG A 32 7.21 9.63 13.41
CA ARG A 32 7.84 8.71 12.44
C ARG A 32 6.89 8.25 11.33
N ILE A 33 5.87 9.04 11.02
CA ILE A 33 4.98 8.82 9.89
C ILE A 33 5.50 9.66 8.72
N PHE A 34 6.61 9.20 8.14
CA PHE A 34 7.31 9.95 7.10
C PHE A 34 6.46 10.07 5.84
N GLY A 35 6.32 11.31 5.35
CA GLY A 35 5.61 11.67 4.15
C GLY A 35 6.51 12.47 3.22
N TYR A 36 6.54 12.10 1.95
CA TYR A 36 7.26 12.83 0.92
C TYR A 36 6.38 13.08 -0.29
N THR A 37 6.62 14.19 -0.98
CA THR A 37 6.02 14.46 -2.30
C THR A 37 7.09 14.92 -3.28
N GLY A 38 7.06 14.38 -4.48
CA GLY A 38 7.90 14.78 -5.60
C GLY A 38 7.18 14.49 -6.91
N THR A 39 7.94 14.26 -7.98
CA THR A 39 7.39 13.79 -9.25
C THR A 39 8.03 12.47 -9.67
N TYR A 40 7.29 11.64 -10.38
CA TYR A 40 7.81 10.46 -11.06
C TYR A 40 7.39 10.53 -12.52
N LYS A 41 8.35 10.58 -13.45
CA LYS A 41 8.08 10.77 -14.89
C LYS A 41 7.17 11.99 -15.16
N GLY A 42 7.43 13.09 -14.46
CA GLY A 42 6.63 14.32 -14.56
C GLY A 42 5.27 14.31 -13.86
N ILE A 43 4.85 13.19 -13.26
CA ILE A 43 3.56 13.06 -12.55
C ILE A 43 3.78 13.33 -11.06
N PRO A 44 3.03 14.24 -10.41
CA PRO A 44 3.08 14.41 -8.96
C PRO A 44 2.67 13.12 -8.23
N VAL A 45 3.53 12.61 -7.37
CA VAL A 45 3.30 11.41 -6.57
C VAL A 45 3.77 11.66 -5.13
N SER A 46 3.06 11.09 -4.17
CA SER A 46 3.42 11.11 -2.75
C SER A 46 3.77 9.69 -2.28
N VAL A 47 4.57 9.58 -1.23
CA VAL A 47 4.75 8.35 -0.45
C VAL A 47 4.53 8.67 1.02
N GLN A 48 3.70 7.88 1.71
CA GLN A 48 3.30 8.13 3.09
C GLN A 48 3.37 6.85 3.90
N THR A 49 4.12 6.91 5.01
CA THR A 49 4.20 5.81 5.97
C THR A 49 2.86 5.59 6.66
N THR A 50 2.41 4.34 6.79
CA THR A 50 1.15 4.01 7.47
C THR A 50 1.34 3.34 8.83
N GLY A 51 2.57 2.96 9.18
CA GLY A 51 2.84 2.08 10.32
C GLY A 51 2.38 0.63 10.09
N MET A 52 2.38 -0.14 11.16
CA MET A 52 1.91 -1.52 11.23
C MET A 52 0.49 -1.59 11.80
N GLY A 53 -0.30 -2.55 11.29
CA GLY A 53 -1.68 -2.77 11.72
C GLY A 53 -2.71 -1.91 10.98
N CYS A 54 -3.91 -2.45 10.85
CA CYS A 54 -5.05 -1.75 10.24
C CYS A 54 -5.45 -0.45 10.96
N PRO A 55 -5.39 -0.33 12.31
CA PRO A 55 -5.80 0.91 12.98
C PRO A 55 -4.95 2.11 12.55
N SER A 56 -3.63 1.94 12.49
CA SER A 56 -2.70 2.98 12.05
C SER A 56 -2.90 3.33 10.57
N ALA A 57 -3.07 2.30 9.72
CA ALA A 57 -3.28 2.53 8.29
C ALA A 57 -4.61 3.25 7.99
N ALA A 58 -5.67 2.98 8.76
CA ALA A 58 -6.96 3.63 8.61
C ALA A 58 -6.89 5.14 8.88
N ILE A 59 -6.28 5.54 10.01
CA ILE A 59 -6.10 6.96 10.37
C ILE A 59 -5.37 7.71 9.25
N ILE A 60 -4.22 7.18 8.81
CA ILE A 60 -3.40 7.83 7.78
C ILE A 60 -4.13 7.89 6.44
N THR A 61 -4.84 6.83 6.06
CA THR A 61 -5.57 6.83 4.78
C THR A 61 -6.72 7.83 4.81
N GLU A 62 -7.46 7.94 5.91
CA GLU A 62 -8.54 8.91 6.08
C GLU A 62 -8.04 10.36 5.97
N GLU A 63 -6.96 10.70 6.68
CA GLU A 63 -6.34 12.02 6.59
C GLU A 63 -5.87 12.35 5.16
N LEU A 64 -5.28 11.38 4.46
CA LEU A 64 -4.86 11.56 3.07
C LEU A 64 -6.04 11.75 2.12
N ILE A 65 -7.17 11.08 2.35
CA ILE A 65 -8.42 11.29 1.61
C ILE A 65 -8.90 12.73 1.80
N MET A 66 -8.89 13.25 3.03
CA MET A 66 -9.24 14.65 3.33
C MET A 66 -8.29 15.64 2.64
N LEU A 67 -7.01 15.29 2.50
CA LEU A 67 -6.02 16.08 1.75
C LEU A 67 -6.13 15.92 0.22
N GLY A 68 -7.10 15.15 -0.27
CA GLY A 68 -7.43 15.04 -1.69
C GLY A 68 -6.70 13.93 -2.45
N VAL A 69 -6.03 13.00 -1.78
CA VAL A 69 -5.49 11.80 -2.43
C VAL A 69 -6.65 10.94 -2.92
N LYS A 70 -6.51 10.35 -4.12
CA LYS A 70 -7.57 9.57 -4.77
C LYS A 70 -7.19 8.11 -5.02
N ASN A 71 -5.91 7.82 -5.12
CA ASN A 71 -5.40 6.48 -5.43
C ASN A 71 -4.30 6.10 -4.45
N PHE A 72 -4.44 4.93 -3.86
CA PHE A 72 -3.51 4.39 -2.87
C PHE A 72 -2.95 3.05 -3.36
N ILE A 73 -1.64 2.86 -3.22
CA ILE A 73 -0.99 1.57 -3.47
C ILE A 73 -0.15 1.22 -2.25
N ARG A 74 -0.55 0.21 -1.50
CA ARG A 74 0.22 -0.29 -0.36
C ARG A 74 1.38 -1.16 -0.84
N ILE A 75 2.61 -0.74 -0.49
CA ILE A 75 3.84 -1.45 -0.82
C ILE A 75 4.44 -2.09 0.43
N GLY A 76 4.12 -3.37 0.60
CA GLY A 76 4.38 -4.14 1.80
C GLY A 76 5.31 -5.33 1.59
N THR A 77 5.55 -6.03 2.69
CA THR A 77 6.07 -7.40 2.71
C THR A 77 4.99 -8.27 3.34
N CYS A 78 4.92 -9.55 2.99
CA CYS A 78 3.98 -10.49 3.58
C CYS A 78 4.63 -11.86 3.74
N GLY A 79 4.09 -12.67 4.66
CA GLY A 79 4.40 -14.09 4.73
C GLY A 79 3.67 -14.88 3.65
N ALA A 80 4.17 -16.07 3.35
CA ALA A 80 3.56 -16.98 2.39
C ALA A 80 2.87 -18.14 3.11
N ILE A 81 1.58 -18.34 2.85
CA ILE A 81 0.78 -19.45 3.40
C ILE A 81 0.42 -20.46 2.30
N GLY A 82 0.29 -19.99 1.05
CA GLY A 82 -0.05 -20.83 -0.10
C GLY A 82 1.09 -21.72 -0.57
N LYS A 83 0.74 -22.93 -1.05
CA LYS A 83 1.72 -23.84 -1.68
C LYS A 83 2.30 -23.20 -2.95
N GLY A 84 3.60 -23.37 -3.16
CA GLY A 84 4.28 -22.93 -4.39
C GLY A 84 4.78 -21.48 -4.39
N LEU A 85 4.50 -20.71 -3.34
CA LEU A 85 5.09 -19.39 -3.12
C LEU A 85 6.51 -19.52 -2.58
N LYS A 86 7.43 -18.69 -3.09
CA LYS A 86 8.82 -18.62 -2.69
C LYS A 86 9.14 -17.25 -2.10
N LEU A 87 10.21 -17.17 -1.31
CA LEU A 87 10.76 -15.89 -0.90
C LEU A 87 11.05 -15.03 -2.14
N ILE A 88 10.78 -13.72 -2.03
CA ILE A 88 10.98 -12.71 -3.09
C ILE A 88 9.91 -12.75 -4.20
N ASP A 89 8.97 -13.71 -4.20
CA ASP A 89 7.82 -13.65 -5.13
C ASP A 89 7.01 -12.37 -4.89
N LEU A 90 6.65 -11.69 -6.00
CA LEU A 90 5.77 -10.52 -5.97
C LEU A 90 4.30 -10.97 -5.91
N ILE A 91 3.55 -10.43 -4.95
CA ILE A 91 2.11 -10.64 -4.85
C ILE A 91 1.37 -9.37 -5.24
N ILE A 92 0.51 -9.47 -6.24
CA ILE A 92 -0.44 -8.41 -6.61
C ILE A 92 -1.79 -8.81 -6.04
N ALA A 93 -2.12 -8.24 -4.88
CA ALA A 93 -3.35 -8.56 -4.16
C ALA A 93 -4.58 -8.01 -4.90
N THR A 94 -5.55 -8.88 -5.18
CA THR A 94 -6.85 -8.50 -5.78
C THR A 94 -7.89 -8.14 -4.72
N GLY A 95 -7.65 -8.56 -3.48
CA GLY A 95 -8.48 -8.30 -2.32
C GLY A 95 -7.83 -8.91 -1.07
N SER A 96 -8.49 -8.74 0.06
CA SER A 96 -8.01 -9.29 1.34
C SER A 96 -9.12 -9.97 2.11
N VAL A 97 -8.79 -11.03 2.83
CA VAL A 97 -9.61 -11.56 3.92
C VAL A 97 -9.30 -10.74 5.18
N PRO A 98 -10.24 -9.91 5.68
CA PRO A 98 -9.99 -9.01 6.80
C PRO A 98 -10.19 -9.75 8.13
N ILE A 99 -9.11 -10.26 8.71
CA ILE A 99 -9.09 -10.92 10.02
C ILE A 99 -8.51 -9.92 11.03
N ASP A 100 -9.07 -8.72 11.04
CA ASP A 100 -8.62 -7.58 11.83
C ASP A 100 -9.79 -6.87 12.53
N GLY A 101 -9.51 -6.22 13.65
CA GLY A 101 -10.51 -5.50 14.44
C GLY A 101 -10.96 -4.18 13.80
N THR A 102 -10.16 -3.58 12.91
CA THR A 102 -10.47 -2.27 12.30
C THR A 102 -11.60 -2.40 11.29
N THR A 103 -11.48 -3.35 10.35
CA THR A 103 -12.55 -3.64 9.39
C THR A 103 -13.82 -4.03 10.12
N LYS A 104 -13.73 -4.91 11.12
CA LYS A 104 -14.89 -5.29 11.94
C LYS A 104 -15.57 -4.08 12.60
N SER A 105 -14.79 -3.13 13.11
CA SER A 105 -15.32 -1.93 13.78
C SER A 105 -15.95 -0.95 12.79
N LEU A 106 -15.34 -0.76 11.61
CA LEU A 106 -15.84 0.15 10.57
C LEU A 106 -17.17 -0.31 9.95
N PHE A 107 -17.39 -1.62 9.88
CA PHE A 107 -18.60 -2.21 9.32
C PHE A 107 -19.53 -2.80 10.38
N GLU A 108 -19.31 -2.51 11.66
CA GLU A 108 -20.15 -2.97 12.78
C GLU A 108 -20.37 -4.50 12.83
N GLY A 109 -19.41 -5.26 12.30
CA GLY A 109 -19.47 -6.72 12.21
C GLY A 109 -20.19 -7.27 10.97
N ASP A 110 -20.70 -6.41 10.08
CA ASP A 110 -21.29 -6.85 8.83
C ASP A 110 -20.25 -7.52 7.91
N PRO A 111 -20.66 -8.55 7.13
CA PRO A 111 -19.79 -9.14 6.13
C PRO A 111 -19.33 -8.10 5.11
N PHE A 112 -18.01 -7.97 4.97
CA PHE A 112 -17.40 -7.08 3.99
C PHE A 112 -16.34 -7.83 3.18
N ALA A 113 -16.24 -7.47 1.89
CA ALA A 113 -15.28 -8.03 0.95
C ALA A 113 -14.33 -6.92 0.46
N PRO A 114 -13.21 -6.66 1.15
CA PRO A 114 -12.23 -5.68 0.72
C PRO A 114 -11.59 -6.13 -0.60
N VAL A 115 -11.92 -5.42 -1.68
CA VAL A 115 -11.38 -5.67 -3.02
C VAL A 115 -10.59 -4.46 -3.51
N ALA A 116 -9.52 -4.73 -4.24
CA ALA A 116 -8.74 -3.69 -4.88
C ALA A 116 -9.46 -3.16 -6.13
N SER A 117 -9.19 -1.90 -6.48
CA SER A 117 -9.66 -1.31 -7.73
C SER A 117 -9.09 -2.08 -8.94
N PHE A 118 -9.96 -2.64 -9.78
CA PHE A 118 -9.54 -3.44 -10.93
C PHE A 118 -8.56 -2.71 -11.86
N PRO A 119 -8.75 -1.42 -12.23
CA PRO A 119 -7.76 -0.68 -13.02
C PRO A 119 -6.35 -0.67 -12.42
N ILE A 120 -6.20 -0.57 -11.09
CA ILE A 120 -4.89 -0.58 -10.42
C ILE A 120 -4.27 -1.97 -10.48
N VAL A 121 -5.06 -3.02 -10.22
CA VAL A 121 -4.62 -4.42 -10.29
C VAL A 121 -4.19 -4.76 -11.72
N HIS A 122 -5.05 -4.48 -12.70
CA HIS A 122 -4.80 -4.74 -14.11
C HIS A 122 -3.52 -4.04 -14.58
N GLN A 123 -3.35 -2.76 -14.26
CA GLN A 123 -2.13 -2.04 -14.63
C GLN A 123 -0.89 -2.62 -13.95
N SER A 124 -1.00 -3.04 -12.68
CA SER A 124 0.13 -3.63 -11.95
C SER A 124 0.57 -4.98 -12.56
N VAL A 125 -0.40 -5.82 -12.94
CA VAL A 125 -0.15 -7.08 -13.66
C VAL A 125 0.53 -6.80 -15.00
N HIS A 126 -0.03 -5.88 -15.78
CA HIS A 126 0.49 -5.54 -17.10
C HIS A 126 1.92 -4.98 -17.05
N GLU A 127 2.25 -4.15 -16.06
CA GLU A 127 3.62 -3.65 -15.88
C GLU A 127 4.57 -4.75 -15.39
N ALA A 128 4.12 -5.69 -14.54
CA ALA A 128 4.94 -6.83 -14.13
C ALA A 128 5.29 -7.74 -15.33
N GLU A 129 4.32 -8.03 -16.20
CA GLU A 129 4.52 -8.78 -17.44
C GLU A 129 5.53 -8.10 -18.37
N LYS A 130 5.37 -6.78 -18.62
CA LYS A 130 6.31 -5.99 -19.44
C LYS A 130 7.74 -6.04 -18.91
N LEU A 131 7.89 -6.00 -17.59
CA LEU A 131 9.19 -6.04 -16.93
C LEU A 131 9.76 -7.46 -16.82
N GLY A 132 9.01 -8.49 -17.23
CA GLY A 132 9.41 -9.90 -17.07
C GLY A 132 9.51 -10.34 -15.61
N ILE A 133 8.85 -9.64 -14.69
CA ILE A 133 8.87 -9.96 -13.26
C ILE A 133 7.84 -11.05 -13.00
N LYS A 134 8.26 -12.15 -12.38
CA LYS A 134 7.34 -13.19 -11.92
C LYS A 134 6.46 -12.63 -10.79
N TYR A 135 5.16 -12.80 -10.92
CA TYR A 135 4.17 -12.40 -9.91
C TYR A 135 3.12 -13.48 -9.69
N HIS A 136 2.37 -13.33 -8.60
CA HIS A 136 1.15 -14.06 -8.31
C HIS A 136 0.01 -13.07 -8.06
N THR A 137 -1.20 -13.43 -8.46
CA THR A 137 -2.43 -12.68 -8.15
C THR A 137 -3.32 -13.49 -7.21
N GLY A 138 -4.06 -12.81 -6.35
CA GLY A 138 -5.04 -13.46 -5.49
C GLY A 138 -5.33 -12.70 -4.20
N LEU A 139 -5.99 -13.39 -3.29
CA LEU A 139 -6.31 -12.87 -1.97
C LEU A 139 -5.09 -12.92 -1.04
N ILE A 140 -4.96 -11.87 -0.24
CA ILE A 140 -4.11 -11.89 0.96
C ILE A 140 -4.99 -12.05 2.20
N ALA A 141 -4.37 -12.41 3.32
CA ALA A 141 -5.02 -12.36 4.62
C ALA A 141 -4.36 -11.26 5.46
N THR A 142 -5.20 -10.44 6.11
CA THR A 142 -4.75 -9.35 6.98
C THR A 142 -5.10 -9.71 8.41
N PHE A 143 -4.10 -9.75 9.29
CA PHE A 143 -4.25 -10.11 10.70
C PHE A 143 -3.70 -9.00 11.60
N ASP A 144 -4.30 -8.82 12.77
CA ASP A 144 -3.74 -7.97 13.83
C ASP A 144 -2.63 -8.66 14.65
N LEU A 145 -2.62 -10.01 14.62
CA LEU A 145 -1.63 -10.85 15.29
C LEU A 145 -0.93 -11.72 14.25
N ALA A 146 0.40 -11.74 14.29
CA ALA A 146 1.23 -12.59 13.44
C ALA A 146 1.37 -14.01 14.03
#